data_AF-A0A9D4DY37-F1
#
_entry.id   AF-A0A9D4DY37-F1
#
_cell.length_a   1.000
_cell.length_b   1.000
_cell.length_c   1.000
_cell.angle_alpha   90.00
_cell.angle_beta   90.00
_cell.angle_gamma   90.00
#
_symmetry.space_group_name_H-M   'P 1'
#
loop_
_entity.id
_entity.type
_entity.pdbx_description
1 polymer ?
#
loop_
_entity_poly.entity_id
_entity_poly.type
_entity_poly.pdbx_seq_one_letter_code
_entity_poly.pdbx_strand_id
1 'polypeptide(L)'
;MRHTAEAAGFVSEKTRVVLEPEAASAFARSQKIMVKGNTCVPLGKGHRYIIADLGGGTIDICAHEILDKGRVIEIYRPCGNYGGGTVIDQEFFNFLVKLFGGEVFEMFKTDDRLKFFELMRDFKYKKSTFSKSTDELVIDLGGLIHLYQHKEKERATEMLGRSLYGNKVRLHKNKTHMYLSNRTMKEFFEKSRSAIVTNIKGIVEECRKQSKPIQSILLAGGLSESPYVKECIREEFEGKLQVVCADEGRLAVVKGAVILGYTPRNHISRKAPYIYGFYQIRPFDNKWHDENLSITYNSVKQCDKLFHKLIEKRTDYTS
;
A
#
# COMPACT_ATOMS: atom_id res chain seq x y z
N MET A 1 -18.19 0.05 -7.67
CA MET A 1 -17.89 1.42 -7.20
C MET A 1 -18.91 2.43 -7.69
N ARG A 2 -18.98 2.83 -8.97
CA ARG A 2 -19.99 3.83 -9.42
C ARG A 2 -21.43 3.37 -9.18
N HIS A 3 -21.79 2.16 -9.63
CA HIS A 3 -23.12 1.59 -9.35
C HIS A 3 -23.39 1.42 -7.85
N THR A 4 -22.34 1.13 -7.06
CA THR A 4 -22.44 1.02 -5.59
C THR A 4 -22.76 2.38 -4.96
N ALA A 5 -22.14 3.45 -5.46
CA ALA A 5 -22.43 4.82 -5.03
C ALA A 5 -23.85 5.24 -5.43
N GLU A 6 -24.27 4.92 -6.66
CA GLU A 6 -25.65 5.18 -7.11
C GLU A 6 -26.68 4.45 -6.25
N ALA A 7 -26.43 3.17 -5.93
CA ALA A 7 -27.28 2.39 -5.03
C ALA A 7 -27.33 2.97 -3.60
N ALA A 8 -26.28 3.67 -3.17
CA ALA A 8 -26.23 4.39 -1.90
C ALA A 8 -26.83 5.82 -1.96
N GLY A 9 -27.42 6.21 -3.10
CA GLY A 9 -28.10 7.50 -3.29
C GLY A 9 -27.23 8.64 -3.84
N PHE A 10 -25.99 8.36 -4.27
CA PHE A 10 -25.14 9.37 -4.90
C PHE A 10 -25.54 9.63 -6.36
N VAL A 11 -25.61 10.90 -6.77
CA VAL A 11 -25.93 11.30 -8.15
C VAL A 11 -24.71 11.11 -9.05
N SER A 12 -24.79 10.25 -10.07
CA SER A 12 -23.66 9.86 -10.94
C SER A 12 -22.95 11.04 -11.59
N GLU A 13 -23.70 12.03 -12.07
CA GLU A 13 -23.16 13.23 -12.74
C GLU A 13 -22.37 14.15 -11.79
N LYS A 14 -22.74 14.13 -10.50
CA LYS A 14 -22.09 14.88 -9.41
C LYS A 14 -21.03 14.06 -8.68
N THR A 15 -20.80 12.82 -9.10
CA THR A 15 -19.86 11.91 -8.44
C THR A 15 -18.61 11.72 -9.29
N ARG A 16 -17.46 12.01 -8.68
CA ARG A 16 -16.13 11.79 -9.28
C ARG A 16 -15.47 10.57 -8.62
N VAL A 17 -15.01 9.63 -9.43
CA VAL A 17 -14.15 8.54 -8.96
C VAL A 17 -12.70 9.02 -9.02
N VAL A 18 -12.02 8.97 -7.88
CA VAL A 18 -10.59 9.32 -7.74
C VAL A 18 -9.83 8.07 -7.31
N LEU A 19 -8.58 7.93 -7.74
CA LEU A 19 -7.72 6.85 -7.21
C LEU A 19 -7.22 7.24 -5.82
N GLU A 20 -7.05 6.26 -4.94
CA GLU A 20 -6.48 6.46 -3.59
C GLU A 20 -5.13 7.20 -3.61
N PRO A 21 -4.12 6.79 -4.41
CA PRO A 21 -2.85 7.50 -4.47
C PRO A 21 -2.96 8.93 -5.04
N GLU A 22 -3.96 9.22 -5.88
CA GLU A 22 -4.22 10.59 -6.37
C GLU A 22 -4.79 11.48 -5.27
N ALA A 23 -5.75 10.95 -4.51
CA ALA A 23 -6.34 11.63 -3.37
C ALA A 23 -5.28 11.86 -2.28
N ALA A 24 -4.55 10.83 -1.89
CA ALA A 24 -3.45 10.92 -0.94
C ALA A 24 -2.40 11.96 -1.38
N SER A 25 -2.05 11.98 -2.67
CA SER A 25 -1.15 12.97 -3.28
C SER A 25 -1.71 14.39 -3.21
N ALA A 26 -3.01 14.59 -3.45
CA ALA A 26 -3.64 15.91 -3.37
C ALA A 26 -3.57 16.48 -1.94
N PHE A 27 -3.83 15.65 -0.94
CA PHE A 27 -3.74 16.06 0.46
C PHE A 27 -2.30 16.25 0.94
N ALA A 28 -1.40 15.30 0.67
CA ALA A 28 0.00 15.43 1.08
C ALA A 28 0.66 16.69 0.49
N ARG A 29 0.27 17.11 -0.72
CA ARG A 29 0.75 18.35 -1.34
C ARG A 29 0.08 19.62 -0.83
N SER A 30 -1.15 19.55 -0.32
CA SER A 30 -1.82 20.74 0.24
C SER A 30 -1.21 21.12 1.59
N GLN A 31 -0.53 20.18 2.23
CA GLN A 31 0.23 20.43 3.45
C GLN A 31 1.50 21.22 3.15
N LYS A 32 1.91 22.05 4.11
CA LYS A 32 3.18 22.74 4.06
C LYS A 32 4.29 21.71 4.30
N ILE A 33 4.88 21.21 3.22
CA ILE A 33 5.96 20.23 3.28
C ILE A 33 7.23 20.93 3.79
N MET A 34 7.75 20.45 4.92
CA MET A 34 9.04 20.89 5.46
C MET A 34 10.17 20.35 4.58
N VAL A 35 10.89 21.24 3.89
CA VAL A 35 12.17 20.93 3.25
C VAL A 35 13.29 21.31 4.23
N LYS A 36 14.41 20.55 4.20
CA LYS A 36 15.57 20.72 5.11
C LYS A 36 15.88 22.20 5.37
N GLY A 37 15.90 22.59 6.65
CA GLY A 37 16.19 23.97 7.10
C GLY A 37 15.00 24.78 7.62
N ASN A 38 13.96 24.14 8.18
CA ASN A 38 12.74 24.80 8.72
C ASN A 38 11.99 25.69 7.72
N THR A 39 12.25 25.55 6.41
CA THR A 39 11.58 26.34 5.39
C THR A 39 10.50 25.49 4.72
N CYS A 40 9.25 25.87 4.93
CA CYS A 40 8.10 25.24 4.29
C CYS A 40 8.01 25.73 2.85
N VAL A 41 8.43 24.92 1.88
CA VAL A 41 8.35 25.27 0.46
C VAL A 41 7.34 24.34 -0.23
N PRO A 42 6.31 24.88 -0.90
CA PRO A 42 5.42 24.08 -1.73
C PRO A 42 6.22 23.33 -2.81
N LEU A 43 5.82 22.10 -3.13
CA LEU A 43 6.43 21.39 -4.25
C LEU A 43 6.18 22.17 -5.55
N GLY A 44 7.25 22.62 -6.19
CA GLY A 44 7.20 23.48 -7.38
C GLY A 44 7.01 22.72 -8.70
N LYS A 45 6.85 23.47 -9.79
CA LYS A 45 6.82 22.90 -11.15
C LYS A 45 8.07 22.07 -11.43
N GLY A 46 7.90 20.94 -12.10
CA GLY A 46 8.95 19.98 -12.42
C GLY A 46 9.31 19.06 -11.25
N HIS A 47 8.75 19.30 -10.05
CA HIS A 47 9.05 18.45 -8.90
C HIS A 47 8.49 17.04 -9.11
N ARG A 48 9.35 16.04 -8.93
CA ARG A 48 9.01 14.63 -9.08
C ARG A 48 9.03 13.93 -7.74
N TYR A 49 7.92 13.28 -7.41
CA TYR A 49 7.76 12.63 -6.11
C TYR A 49 7.05 11.30 -6.24
N ILE A 50 7.34 10.42 -5.29
CA ILE A 50 6.57 9.21 -5.05
C ILE A 50 5.49 9.55 -4.02
N ILE A 51 4.27 9.08 -4.22
CA ILE A 51 3.26 8.98 -3.17
C ILE A 51 3.14 7.50 -2.81
N ALA A 52 3.37 7.17 -1.54
CA ALA A 52 3.23 5.82 -1.02
C ALA A 52 2.09 5.81 0.00
N ASP A 53 0.91 5.36 -0.43
CA ASP A 53 -0.23 5.12 0.44
C ASP A 53 -0.09 3.74 1.08
N LEU A 54 0.32 3.75 2.35
CA LEU A 54 0.58 2.56 3.15
C LEU A 54 -0.66 2.27 3.99
N GLY A 55 -1.58 1.51 3.41
CA GLY A 55 -2.87 1.17 4.00
C GLY A 55 -2.83 0.00 4.99
N GLY A 56 -4.03 -0.38 5.43
CA GLY A 56 -4.24 -1.57 6.25
C GLY A 56 -4.08 -2.85 5.44
N GLY A 57 -4.77 -2.98 4.30
CA GLY A 57 -4.70 -4.17 3.45
C GLY A 57 -3.68 -4.07 2.32
N THR A 58 -3.65 -2.90 1.68
CA THR A 58 -2.83 -2.66 0.49
C THR A 58 -1.74 -1.64 0.76
N ILE A 59 -0.70 -1.69 -0.05
CA ILE A 59 0.25 -0.60 -0.24
C ILE A 59 0.09 -0.16 -1.68
N ASP A 60 -0.26 1.11 -1.91
CA ASP A 60 -0.48 1.69 -3.23
C ASP A 60 0.54 2.81 -3.46
N ILE A 61 1.43 2.60 -4.42
CA ILE A 61 2.54 3.52 -4.69
C ILE A 61 2.48 3.99 -6.13
N CYS A 62 2.56 5.30 -6.36
CA CYS A 62 2.75 5.85 -7.70
C CYS A 62 3.75 7.00 -7.68
N ALA A 63 4.15 7.46 -8.87
CA ALA A 63 5.00 8.65 -8.99
C ALA A 63 4.37 9.70 -9.88
N HIS A 64 4.60 10.94 -9.48
CA HIS A 64 3.98 12.13 -10.02
C HIS A 64 5.02 13.18 -10.38
N GLU A 65 4.75 13.97 -11.42
CA GLU A 65 5.45 15.22 -11.73
C GLU A 65 4.47 16.39 -11.66
N ILE A 66 4.89 17.47 -10.99
CA ILE A 66 4.09 18.70 -10.92
C ILE A 66 4.29 19.52 -12.18
N LEU A 67 3.17 19.87 -12.82
CA LEU A 67 3.10 20.71 -14.01
C LEU A 67 2.71 22.15 -13.64
N ASP A 68 2.51 22.98 -14.67
CA ASP A 68 2.02 24.34 -14.51
C ASP A 68 0.68 24.40 -13.77
N LYS A 69 0.53 25.44 -12.93
CA LYS A 69 -0.67 25.72 -12.12
C LYS A 69 -1.00 24.61 -11.12
N GLY A 70 0.01 23.87 -10.65
CA GLY A 70 -0.14 22.84 -9.62
C GLY A 70 -0.80 21.54 -10.08
N ARG A 71 -1.06 21.41 -11.39
CA ARG A 71 -1.52 20.17 -12.03
C ARG A 71 -0.47 19.08 -11.85
N VAL A 72 -0.88 17.83 -11.94
CA VAL A 72 -0.01 16.67 -11.76
C VAL A 72 -0.18 15.70 -12.90
N ILE A 73 0.94 15.12 -13.35
CA ILE A 73 0.93 13.99 -14.27
C ILE A 73 1.54 12.77 -13.61
N GLU A 74 0.87 11.63 -13.79
CA GLU A 74 1.41 10.32 -13.45
C GLU A 74 2.61 9.97 -14.36
N ILE A 75 3.79 9.87 -13.77
CA ILE A 75 5.02 9.47 -14.47
C ILE A 75 5.33 7.99 -14.28
N TYR A 76 4.80 7.38 -13.22
CA TYR A 76 4.83 5.95 -12.97
C TYR A 76 3.47 5.49 -12.45
N ARG A 77 2.94 4.44 -13.06
CA ARG A 77 1.62 3.87 -12.76
C ARG A 77 1.53 3.42 -11.29
N PRO A 78 0.35 3.55 -10.65
CA PRO A 78 0.06 2.89 -9.38
C PRO A 78 0.42 1.41 -9.41
N CYS A 79 1.35 1.01 -8.54
CA CYS A 79 1.64 -0.38 -8.25
C CYS A 79 1.20 -0.67 -6.81
N GLY A 80 0.35 -1.69 -6.69
CA GLY A 80 -0.26 -2.11 -5.45
C GLY A 80 0.15 -3.53 -5.08
N ASN A 81 0.35 -3.82 -3.80
CA ASN A 81 0.41 -5.21 -3.33
C ASN A 81 -0.21 -5.38 -1.94
N TYR A 82 -0.46 -6.64 -1.55
CA TYR A 82 -1.00 -7.02 -0.24
C TYR A 82 0.09 -6.99 0.85
N GLY A 83 0.81 -5.88 0.98
CA GLY A 83 1.86 -5.70 1.99
C GLY A 83 1.48 -4.76 3.13
N GLY A 84 0.19 -4.39 3.26
CA GLY A 84 -0.28 -3.45 4.28
C GLY A 84 -0.16 -3.95 5.72
N GLY A 85 -0.67 -3.15 6.66
CA GLY A 85 -0.59 -3.43 8.09
C GLY A 85 -1.25 -4.75 8.57
N THR A 86 -2.16 -5.35 7.78
CA THR A 86 -2.80 -6.64 8.08
C THR A 86 -1.83 -7.82 7.92
N VAL A 87 -0.79 -7.68 7.09
CA VAL A 87 0.26 -8.71 6.99
C VAL A 87 0.99 -8.87 8.32
N ILE A 88 1.21 -7.76 9.03
CA ILE A 88 1.86 -7.75 10.34
C ILE A 88 0.95 -8.43 11.38
N ASP A 89 -0.36 -8.16 11.30
CA ASP A 89 -1.36 -8.84 12.14
C ASP A 89 -1.36 -10.36 11.88
N GLN A 90 -1.23 -10.76 10.61
CA GLN A 90 -1.17 -12.17 10.22
C GLN A 90 0.12 -12.86 10.72
N GLU A 91 1.27 -12.19 10.69
CA GLU A 91 2.50 -12.75 11.26
C GLU A 91 2.39 -12.95 12.77
N PHE A 92 1.73 -12.01 13.47
CA PHE A 92 1.41 -12.18 14.89
C PHE A 92 0.47 -13.37 15.14
N PHE A 93 -0.57 -13.55 14.32
CA PHE A 93 -1.44 -14.73 14.40
C PHE A 93 -0.68 -16.03 14.15
N ASN A 94 0.15 -16.07 13.12
CA ASN A 94 0.97 -17.25 12.81
C ASN A 94 1.90 -17.59 13.97
N PHE A 95 2.44 -16.57 14.64
CA PHE A 95 3.23 -16.73 15.85
C PHE A 95 2.41 -17.34 16.99
N LEU A 96 1.21 -16.83 17.28
CA LEU A 96 0.34 -17.39 18.32
C LEU A 96 -0.10 -18.83 18.00
N VAL A 97 -0.45 -19.13 16.75
CA VAL A 97 -0.80 -20.48 16.30
C VAL A 97 0.37 -21.45 16.50
N LYS A 98 1.61 -21.02 16.21
CA LYS A 98 2.80 -21.86 16.43
C LYS A 98 3.11 -22.10 17.90
N LEU A 99 2.67 -21.22 18.80
CA LEU A 99 2.85 -21.38 20.24
C LEU A 99 1.75 -22.23 20.87
N PHE A 100 0.50 -21.85 20.65
CA PHE A 100 -0.65 -22.42 21.36
C PHE A 100 -1.36 -23.53 20.58
N GLY A 101 -1.01 -23.74 19.31
CA GLY A 101 -1.69 -24.67 18.42
C GLY A 101 -2.87 -24.04 17.69
N GLY A 102 -3.10 -24.47 16.44
CA GLY A 102 -4.16 -23.92 15.60
C GLY A 102 -5.56 -24.15 16.18
N GLU A 103 -5.80 -25.30 16.77
CA GLU A 103 -7.11 -25.66 17.34
C GLU A 103 -7.47 -24.79 18.55
N VAL A 104 -6.51 -24.56 19.47
CA VAL A 104 -6.70 -23.64 20.61
C VAL A 104 -6.95 -22.22 20.12
N PHE A 105 -6.22 -21.76 19.11
CA PHE A 105 -6.35 -20.41 18.59
C PHE A 105 -7.69 -20.18 17.88
N GLU A 106 -8.19 -21.14 17.12
CA GLU A 106 -9.52 -21.04 16.50
C GLU A 106 -10.64 -21.08 17.54
N MET A 107 -10.54 -21.94 18.57
CA MET A 107 -11.46 -21.89 19.71
C MET A 107 -11.43 -20.52 20.42
N PHE A 108 -10.25 -19.92 20.58
CA PHE A 108 -10.13 -18.60 21.20
C PHE A 108 -10.88 -17.52 20.41
N LYS A 109 -10.88 -17.60 19.08
CA LYS A 109 -11.64 -16.69 18.22
C LYS A 109 -13.15 -16.90 18.33
N THR A 110 -13.61 -18.14 18.47
CA THR A 110 -15.05 -18.46 18.44
C THR A 110 -15.71 -18.36 19.80
N ASP A 111 -15.06 -18.88 20.83
CA ASP A 111 -15.65 -19.15 22.14
C ASP A 111 -15.44 -17.97 23.11
N ASP A 112 -14.34 -17.21 22.95
CA ASP A 112 -14.03 -16.04 23.77
C ASP A 112 -13.77 -14.79 22.90
N ARG A 113 -14.76 -14.44 22.09
CA ARG A 113 -14.71 -13.31 21.13
C ARG A 113 -14.31 -11.98 21.78
N LEU A 114 -14.74 -11.76 23.03
CA LEU A 114 -14.41 -10.53 23.76
C LEU A 114 -12.90 -10.47 24.06
N LYS A 115 -12.32 -11.52 24.65
CA LYS A 115 -10.87 -11.53 24.91
C LYS A 115 -10.04 -11.56 23.63
N PHE A 116 -10.53 -12.22 22.57
CA PHE A 116 -9.88 -12.14 21.27
C PHE A 116 -9.87 -10.70 20.73
N PHE A 117 -10.99 -9.98 20.82
CA PHE A 117 -11.06 -8.58 20.43
C PHE A 117 -10.13 -7.69 21.26
N GLU A 118 -10.04 -7.92 22.57
CA GLU A 118 -9.14 -7.19 23.47
C GLU A 118 -7.66 -7.42 23.13
N LEU A 119 -7.26 -8.67 22.88
CA LEU A 119 -5.92 -9.01 22.38
C LEU A 119 -5.61 -8.27 21.07
N MET A 120 -6.58 -8.23 20.15
CA MET A 120 -6.44 -7.54 18.88
C MET A 120 -6.32 -6.03 19.02
N ARG A 121 -7.05 -5.44 19.95
CA ARG A 121 -6.94 -4.02 20.25
C ARG A 121 -5.58 -3.69 20.86
N ASP A 122 -5.11 -4.47 21.83
CA ASP A 122 -3.79 -4.30 22.45
C ASP A 122 -2.67 -4.44 21.42
N PHE A 123 -2.68 -5.52 20.63
CA PHE A 123 -1.68 -5.73 19.59
C PHE A 123 -1.67 -4.61 18.56
N LYS A 124 -2.83 -4.13 18.09
CA LYS A 124 -2.91 -3.02 17.13
C LYS A 124 -2.30 -1.73 17.69
N TYR A 125 -2.55 -1.42 18.96
CA TYR A 125 -1.96 -0.26 19.64
C TYR A 125 -0.43 -0.41 19.79
N LYS A 126 0.03 -1.59 20.20
CA LYS A 126 1.46 -1.91 20.34
C LYS A 126 2.17 -1.85 18.98
N LYS A 127 1.53 -2.36 17.92
CA LYS A 127 2.01 -2.27 16.53
C LYS A 127 2.12 -0.83 16.05
N SER A 128 1.12 0.02 16.32
CA SER A 128 1.13 1.41 15.84
C SER A 128 2.14 2.29 16.58
N THR A 129 2.50 1.95 17.81
CA THR A 129 3.48 2.68 18.64
C THR A 129 4.89 2.10 18.61
N PHE A 130 5.08 0.94 17.97
CA PHE A 130 6.38 0.28 17.85
C PHE A 130 7.40 1.12 17.06
N SER A 131 8.64 1.15 17.57
CA SER A 131 9.80 1.84 16.99
C SER A 131 11.05 0.95 17.11
N LYS A 132 12.15 1.31 16.44
CA LYS A 132 13.41 0.57 16.55
C LYS A 132 14.00 0.60 17.95
N SER A 133 13.75 1.67 18.71
CA SER A 133 14.19 1.85 20.09
C SER A 133 13.28 1.21 21.14
N THR A 134 12.14 0.66 20.74
CA THR A 134 11.27 -0.08 21.67
C THR A 134 12.01 -1.31 22.19
N ASP A 135 12.19 -1.44 23.50
CA ASP A 135 12.93 -2.56 24.09
C ASP A 135 12.17 -3.89 23.99
N GLU A 136 11.05 -4.01 24.70
CA GLU A 136 10.15 -5.16 24.66
C GLU A 136 8.69 -4.72 24.63
N LEU A 137 7.82 -5.55 24.06
CA LEU A 137 6.38 -5.32 24.05
C LEU A 137 5.70 -6.31 25.00
N VAL A 138 4.98 -5.79 25.98
CA VAL A 138 4.13 -6.61 26.84
C VAL A 138 2.77 -6.77 26.17
N ILE A 139 2.34 -8.01 25.92
CA ILE A 139 1.05 -8.36 25.30
C ILE A 139 0.23 -9.17 26.30
N ASP A 140 -1.03 -8.79 26.51
CA ASP A 140 -1.94 -9.57 27.35
C ASP A 140 -2.44 -10.80 26.57
N LEU A 141 -2.06 -11.99 27.03
CA LEU A 141 -2.49 -13.29 26.50
C LEU A 141 -3.31 -14.09 27.52
N GLY A 142 -3.81 -13.46 28.59
CA GLY A 142 -4.43 -14.16 29.71
C GLY A 142 -5.59 -15.06 29.29
N GLY A 143 -6.45 -14.58 28.39
CA GLY A 143 -7.54 -15.37 27.81
C GLY A 143 -7.06 -16.59 27.05
N LEU A 144 -6.08 -16.41 26.15
CA LEU A 144 -5.54 -17.47 25.31
C LEU A 144 -4.75 -18.50 26.13
N ILE A 145 -3.94 -18.03 27.09
CA ILE A 145 -3.20 -18.90 28.02
C ILE A 145 -4.15 -19.72 28.88
N HIS A 146 -5.21 -19.11 29.41
CA HIS A 146 -6.20 -19.83 30.21
C HIS A 146 -6.85 -20.96 29.39
N LEU A 147 -7.29 -20.65 28.17
CA LEU A 147 -7.88 -21.64 27.27
C LEU A 147 -6.92 -22.78 26.94
N TYR A 148 -5.66 -22.45 26.60
CA TYR A 148 -4.61 -23.43 26.33
C TYR A 148 -4.43 -24.40 27.51
N GLN A 149 -4.21 -23.87 28.71
CA GLN A 149 -3.95 -24.69 29.90
C GLN A 149 -5.15 -25.58 30.26
N HIS A 150 -6.37 -25.08 30.04
CA HIS A 150 -7.57 -25.88 30.28
C HIS A 150 -7.71 -27.03 29.29
N LYS A 151 -7.38 -26.80 28.01
CA LYS A 151 -7.53 -27.78 26.93
C LYS A 151 -6.41 -28.81 26.90
N GLU A 152 -5.17 -28.36 26.85
CA GLU A 152 -3.98 -29.21 26.71
C GLU A 152 -3.53 -29.84 28.04
N LYS A 153 -4.12 -29.41 29.17
CA LYS A 153 -3.73 -29.82 30.53
C LYS A 153 -2.23 -29.61 30.82
N GLU A 154 -1.62 -28.63 30.15
CA GLU A 154 -0.20 -28.29 30.20
C GLU A 154 0.00 -26.84 30.65
N ARG A 155 1.09 -26.54 31.37
CA ARG A 155 1.40 -25.15 31.75
C ARG A 155 1.97 -24.37 30.57
N ALA A 156 1.62 -23.09 30.46
CA ALA A 156 2.18 -22.22 29.41
C ALA A 156 3.72 -22.09 29.44
N THR A 157 4.34 -22.29 30.61
CA THR A 157 5.81 -22.32 30.75
C THR A 157 6.44 -23.54 30.10
N GLU A 158 5.77 -24.70 30.16
CA GLU A 158 6.22 -25.94 29.53
C GLU A 158 6.09 -25.83 28.01
N MET A 159 4.96 -25.30 27.53
CA MET A 159 4.74 -24.96 26.13
C MET A 159 5.84 -24.06 25.57
N LEU A 160 6.20 -22.99 26.29
CA LEU A 160 7.27 -22.10 25.85
C LEU A 160 8.64 -22.78 25.87
N GLY A 161 8.92 -23.60 26.88
CA GLY A 161 10.17 -24.33 27.01
C GLY A 161 10.46 -25.27 25.84
N ARG A 162 9.42 -25.89 25.26
CA ARG A 162 9.55 -26.72 24.04
C ARG A 162 9.47 -25.93 22.73
N SER A 163 9.05 -24.67 22.78
CA SER A 163 8.86 -23.85 21.58
C SER A 163 10.19 -23.34 21.02
N LEU A 164 10.23 -23.08 19.71
CA LEU A 164 11.35 -22.40 19.05
C LEU A 164 11.52 -20.93 19.49
N TYR A 165 10.63 -20.44 20.35
CA TYR A 165 10.60 -19.04 20.81
C TYR A 165 11.09 -18.86 22.24
N GLY A 166 11.64 -19.89 22.89
CA GLY A 166 12.13 -19.80 24.28
C GLY A 166 13.13 -18.67 24.55
N ASN A 167 13.91 -18.26 23.54
CA ASN A 167 14.86 -17.14 23.61
C ASN A 167 14.29 -15.81 23.06
N LYS A 168 13.07 -15.84 22.52
CA LYS A 168 12.43 -14.71 21.81
C LYS A 168 11.28 -14.09 22.61
N VAL A 169 10.69 -14.87 23.53
CA VAL A 169 9.59 -14.43 24.39
C VAL A 169 9.74 -14.95 25.81
N ARG A 170 9.20 -14.20 26.78
CA ARG A 170 9.15 -14.60 28.19
C ARG A 170 7.77 -14.34 28.77
N LEU A 171 7.28 -15.21 29.66
CA LEU A 171 6.04 -14.97 30.39
C LEU A 171 6.29 -14.07 31.59
N HIS A 172 5.35 -13.18 31.84
CA HIS A 172 5.27 -12.43 33.08
C HIS A 172 4.99 -13.36 34.27
N LYS A 173 5.40 -12.96 35.48
CA LYS A 173 5.22 -13.75 36.72
C LYS A 173 3.77 -14.14 36.99
N ASN A 174 2.82 -13.28 36.60
CA ASN A 174 1.37 -13.53 36.71
C ASN A 174 0.82 -14.50 35.65
N LYS A 175 1.66 -14.95 34.70
CA LYS A 175 1.34 -15.93 33.64
C LYS A 175 0.18 -15.52 32.73
N THR A 176 -0.15 -14.23 32.68
CA THR A 176 -1.17 -13.70 31.75
C THR A 176 -0.55 -12.85 30.65
N HIS A 177 0.58 -12.19 30.92
CA HIS A 177 1.24 -11.34 29.94
C HIS A 177 2.49 -12.02 29.36
N MET A 178 2.77 -11.74 28.10
CA MET A 178 3.99 -12.18 27.42
C MET A 178 4.79 -10.97 26.98
N TYR A 179 6.09 -11.00 27.26
CA TYR A 179 7.05 -10.06 26.69
C TYR A 179 7.52 -10.59 25.35
N LEU A 180 7.27 -9.80 24.30
CA LEU A 180 7.70 -10.02 22.94
C LEU A 180 8.94 -9.18 22.67
N SER A 181 10.04 -9.82 22.28
CA SER A 181 11.28 -9.09 21.98
C SER A 181 11.12 -8.15 20.79
N ASN A 182 11.87 -7.04 20.81
CA ASN A 182 11.98 -6.13 19.66
C ASN A 182 12.30 -6.88 18.35
N ARG A 183 13.22 -7.86 18.42
CA ARG A 183 13.62 -8.67 17.26
C ARG A 183 12.44 -9.40 16.64
N THR A 184 11.60 -10.05 17.45
CA THR A 184 10.43 -10.78 16.94
C THR A 184 9.39 -9.83 16.35
N MET A 185 9.18 -8.67 16.97
CA MET A 185 8.30 -7.66 16.37
C MET A 185 8.83 -7.19 15.01
N LYS A 186 10.14 -6.94 14.87
CA LYS A 186 10.76 -6.62 13.57
C LYS A 186 10.55 -7.72 12.53
N GLU A 187 10.63 -8.99 12.92
CA GLU A 187 10.34 -10.13 12.04
C GLU A 187 8.89 -10.08 11.50
N PHE A 188 7.90 -9.66 12.30
CA PHE A 188 6.52 -9.51 11.84
C PHE A 188 6.35 -8.38 10.79
N PHE A 189 7.16 -7.33 10.88
CA PHE A 189 7.13 -6.24 9.90
C PHE A 189 7.86 -6.59 8.60
N GLU A 190 8.71 -7.61 8.56
CA GLU A 190 9.67 -7.78 7.48
C GLU A 190 9.04 -7.92 6.10
N LYS A 191 7.95 -8.69 5.99
CA LYS A 191 7.21 -8.83 4.72
C LYS A 191 6.67 -7.50 4.21
N SER A 192 6.05 -6.72 5.10
CA SER A 192 5.51 -5.39 4.78
C SER A 192 6.64 -4.41 4.44
N ARG A 193 7.69 -4.36 5.26
CA ARG A 193 8.88 -3.50 5.06
C ARG A 193 9.54 -3.77 3.72
N SER A 194 9.81 -5.04 3.41
CA SER A 194 10.46 -5.45 2.17
C SER A 194 9.61 -5.10 0.94
N ALA A 195 8.30 -5.31 1.02
CA ALA A 195 7.36 -4.90 -0.03
C ALA A 195 7.43 -3.38 -0.29
N ILE A 196 7.40 -2.55 0.75
CA ILE A 196 7.48 -1.08 0.60
C ILE A 196 8.81 -0.67 -0.04
N VAL A 197 9.93 -1.12 0.52
CA VAL A 197 11.28 -0.75 0.08
C VAL A 197 11.52 -1.17 -1.37
N THR A 198 11.15 -2.41 -1.73
CA THR A 198 11.37 -2.95 -3.07
C THR A 198 10.58 -2.17 -4.12
N ASN A 199 9.30 -1.86 -3.85
CA ASN A 199 8.48 -1.08 -4.78
C ASN A 199 9.06 0.34 -4.98
N ILE A 200 9.43 1.03 -3.90
CA ILE A 200 10.01 2.38 -4.00
C ILE A 200 11.33 2.33 -4.79
N LYS A 201 12.22 1.37 -4.51
CA LYS A 201 13.48 1.19 -5.26
C LYS A 201 13.23 0.99 -6.75
N GLY A 202 12.31 0.11 -7.12
CA GLY A 202 11.95 -0.14 -8.51
C GLY A 202 11.48 1.12 -9.25
N ILE A 203 10.65 1.94 -8.60
CA ILE A 203 10.19 3.23 -9.18
C ILE A 203 11.35 4.21 -9.36
N VAL A 204 12.22 4.33 -8.35
CA VAL A 204 13.38 5.23 -8.39
C VAL A 204 14.32 4.84 -9.53
N GLU A 205 14.62 3.55 -9.69
CA GLU A 205 15.46 3.03 -10.76
C GLU A 205 14.85 3.28 -12.14
N GLU A 206 13.55 3.02 -12.30
CA GLU A 206 12.85 3.22 -13.57
C GLU A 206 12.78 4.70 -13.97
N CYS A 207 12.55 5.60 -13.00
CA CYS A 207 12.56 7.04 -13.25
C CYS A 207 13.97 7.55 -13.57
N ARG A 208 15.01 6.96 -12.96
CA ARG A 208 16.41 7.29 -13.25
C ARG A 208 16.80 6.96 -14.70
N LYS A 209 16.32 5.84 -15.25
CA LYS A 209 16.55 5.49 -16.68
C LYS A 209 15.97 6.52 -17.64
N GLN A 210 14.91 7.23 -17.23
CA GLN A 210 14.28 8.29 -18.01
C GLN A 210 14.98 9.66 -17.86
N SER A 211 16.21 9.69 -17.31
CA SER A 211 17.06 10.89 -17.13
C SER A 211 16.43 12.02 -16.32
N LYS A 212 15.43 11.73 -15.48
CA LYS A 212 14.76 12.72 -14.63
C LYS A 212 14.44 12.10 -13.25
N PRO A 213 15.28 12.34 -12.23
CA PRO A 213 15.21 11.63 -10.95
C PRO A 213 13.99 12.02 -10.11
N ILE A 214 13.57 11.11 -9.23
CA ILE A 214 12.65 11.40 -8.12
C ILE A 214 13.40 12.25 -7.08
N GLN A 215 12.71 13.21 -6.45
CA GLN A 215 13.27 14.10 -5.45
C GLN A 215 12.75 13.82 -4.04
N SER A 216 11.49 13.40 -3.90
CA SER A 216 10.88 13.14 -2.59
C SER A 216 9.95 11.93 -2.58
N ILE A 217 9.72 11.40 -1.38
CA ILE A 217 8.71 10.39 -1.09
C ILE A 217 7.71 11.01 -0.12
N LEU A 218 6.44 11.05 -0.50
CA LEU A 218 5.32 11.44 0.35
C LEU A 218 4.67 10.16 0.89
N LEU A 219 4.59 10.03 2.21
CA LEU A 219 3.98 8.90 2.88
C LEU A 219 2.56 9.26 3.32
N ALA A 220 1.61 8.39 3.01
CA ALA A 220 0.21 8.47 3.38
C ALA A 220 -0.30 7.10 3.87
N GLY A 221 -1.52 7.05 4.38
CA GLY A 221 -2.15 5.82 4.86
C GLY A 221 -1.82 5.50 6.33
N GLY A 222 -2.64 4.65 6.96
CA GLY A 222 -2.53 4.37 8.39
C GLY A 222 -1.23 3.67 8.82
N LEU A 223 -0.65 2.84 7.96
CA LEU A 223 0.64 2.18 8.25
C LEU A 223 1.81 3.18 8.17
N SER A 224 1.70 4.25 7.37
CA SER A 224 2.73 5.29 7.32
C SER A 224 2.90 6.06 8.63
N GLU A 225 1.92 5.99 9.53
CA GLU A 225 1.98 6.62 10.85
C GLU A 225 2.89 5.87 11.82
N SER A 226 3.17 4.57 11.56
CA SER A 226 4.03 3.73 12.39
C SER A 226 5.46 4.30 12.48
N PRO A 227 5.98 4.55 13.70
CA PRO A 227 7.35 5.02 13.89
C PRO A 227 8.39 4.09 13.23
N TYR A 228 8.25 2.77 13.43
CA TYR A 228 9.14 1.78 12.84
C TYR A 228 9.18 1.85 11.30
N VAL A 229 8.02 1.98 10.64
CA VAL A 229 7.94 2.09 9.17
C VAL A 229 8.62 3.37 8.70
N LYS A 230 8.38 4.51 9.36
CA LYS A 230 9.05 5.79 9.03
C LYS A 230 10.56 5.69 9.17
N GLU A 231 11.05 5.10 10.26
CA GLU A 231 12.48 4.89 10.51
C GLU A 231 13.12 4.03 9.43
N CYS A 232 12.48 2.91 9.05
CA CYS A 232 12.95 2.05 7.96
C CYS A 232 13.02 2.76 6.61
N ILE A 233 12.00 3.55 6.26
CA ILE A 233 11.98 4.27 4.98
C ILE A 233 13.03 5.39 5.00
N ARG A 234 13.16 6.13 6.11
CA ARG A 234 14.18 7.17 6.24
C ARG A 234 15.58 6.61 6.16
N GLU A 235 15.89 5.53 6.87
CA GLU A 235 17.23 4.92 6.78
C GLU A 235 17.60 4.46 5.37
N GLU A 236 16.63 3.99 4.59
CA GLU A 236 16.88 3.51 3.24
C GLU A 236 17.01 4.63 2.20
N PHE A 237 16.21 5.70 2.34
CA PHE A 237 16.03 6.70 1.28
C PHE A 237 16.45 8.13 1.67
N GLU A 238 16.45 8.48 2.96
CA GLU A 238 16.81 9.82 3.42
C GLU A 238 18.26 10.13 3.04
N GLY A 239 18.50 11.36 2.59
CA GLY A 239 19.80 11.78 2.03
C GLY A 239 19.93 11.58 0.51
N LYS A 240 19.21 10.62 -0.07
CA LYS A 240 19.04 10.50 -1.54
C LYS A 240 17.75 11.15 -2.01
N LEU A 241 16.69 10.96 -1.23
CA LEU A 241 15.35 11.49 -1.44
C LEU A 241 14.92 12.16 -0.13
N GLN A 242 14.06 13.17 -0.23
CA GLN A 242 13.42 13.75 0.94
C GLN A 242 12.21 12.89 1.33
N VAL A 243 12.17 12.36 2.56
CA VAL A 243 11.02 11.59 3.06
C VAL A 243 10.10 12.48 3.88
N VAL A 244 8.86 12.64 3.40
CA VAL A 244 7.84 13.50 4.00
C VAL A 244 6.66 12.63 4.41
N CYS A 245 6.21 12.75 5.66
CA CYS A 245 4.99 12.10 6.11
C CYS A 245 3.85 13.10 6.06
N ALA A 246 2.72 12.72 5.47
CA ALA A 246 1.52 13.55 5.57
C ALA A 246 1.03 13.60 7.02
N ASP A 247 0.66 14.79 7.50
CA ASP A 247 -0.02 14.91 8.79
C ASP A 247 -1.35 14.18 8.70
N GLU A 248 -1.71 13.39 9.71
CA GLU A 248 -2.91 12.55 9.68
C GLU A 248 -2.97 11.63 8.45
N GLY A 249 -1.85 10.95 8.15
CA GLY A 249 -1.70 10.05 7.00
C GLY A 249 -2.88 9.08 6.82
N ARG A 250 -3.49 8.57 7.90
CA ARG A 250 -4.67 7.70 7.86
C ARG A 250 -5.90 8.35 7.21
N LEU A 251 -6.02 9.67 7.27
CA LEU A 251 -7.13 10.44 6.68
C LEU A 251 -6.79 11.04 5.31
N ALA A 252 -5.56 10.81 4.81
CA ALA A 252 -5.05 11.48 3.62
C ALA A 252 -5.90 11.24 2.38
N VAL A 253 -6.36 10.00 2.16
CA VAL A 253 -7.22 9.65 1.01
C VAL A 253 -8.56 10.37 1.10
N VAL A 254 -9.23 10.36 2.26
CA VAL A 254 -10.54 10.98 2.41
C VAL A 254 -10.46 12.50 2.30
N LYS A 255 -9.51 13.14 2.99
CA LYS A 255 -9.29 14.59 2.90
C LYS A 255 -8.87 15.00 1.48
N GLY A 256 -8.04 14.18 0.84
CA GLY A 256 -7.64 14.33 -0.55
C GLY A 256 -8.79 14.24 -1.54
N ALA A 257 -9.71 13.31 -1.33
CA ALA A 257 -10.90 13.16 -2.16
C ALA A 257 -11.80 14.41 -2.06
N VAL A 258 -11.94 14.99 -0.87
CA VAL A 258 -12.64 16.27 -0.68
C VAL A 258 -11.95 17.38 -1.48
N ILE A 259 -10.62 17.52 -1.37
CA ILE A 259 -9.85 18.50 -2.15
C ILE A 259 -10.08 18.33 -3.65
N LEU A 260 -10.00 17.09 -4.15
CA LEU A 260 -10.20 16.77 -5.57
C LEU A 260 -11.65 16.96 -6.04
N GLY A 261 -12.62 16.91 -5.13
CA GLY A 261 -14.03 17.23 -5.41
C GLY A 261 -14.24 18.71 -5.77
N TYR A 262 -13.46 19.61 -5.17
CA TYR A 262 -13.48 21.05 -5.48
C TYR A 262 -12.49 21.46 -6.58
N THR A 263 -11.65 20.52 -7.04
CA THR A 263 -10.60 20.80 -8.03
C THR A 263 -11.07 20.43 -9.44
N PRO A 264 -10.74 21.23 -10.48
CA PRO A 264 -11.07 20.89 -11.87
C PRO A 264 -10.62 19.47 -12.27
N ARG A 265 -11.39 18.83 -13.15
CA ARG A 265 -11.14 17.44 -13.56
C ARG A 265 -9.76 17.23 -14.20
N ASN A 266 -9.32 18.18 -15.02
CA ASN A 266 -8.03 18.19 -15.71
C ASN A 266 -6.81 18.47 -14.82
N HIS A 267 -6.98 18.50 -13.49
CA HIS A 267 -5.87 18.74 -12.56
C HIS A 267 -4.93 17.55 -12.43
N ILE A 268 -5.41 16.34 -12.71
CA ILE A 268 -4.61 15.12 -12.71
C ILE A 268 -4.70 14.47 -14.08
N SER A 269 -3.53 14.22 -14.67
CA SER A 269 -3.38 13.49 -15.93
C SER A 269 -2.74 12.13 -15.67
N ARG A 270 -3.22 11.12 -16.39
CA ARG A 270 -2.75 9.73 -16.32
C ARG A 270 -2.15 9.29 -17.64
N LYS A 271 -1.43 8.16 -17.62
CA LYS A 271 -0.86 7.54 -18.82
C LYS A 271 -1.65 6.29 -19.21
N ALA A 272 -2.04 6.20 -20.48
CA ALA A 272 -2.83 5.09 -21.01
C ALA A 272 -2.16 3.73 -20.72
N PRO A 273 -2.83 2.80 -20.02
CA PRO A 273 -2.31 1.47 -19.69
C PRO A 273 -1.87 0.62 -20.87
N TYR A 274 -2.67 0.70 -21.92
CA TYR A 274 -2.74 -0.20 -23.05
C TYR A 274 -2.95 0.64 -24.30
N ILE A 275 -2.79 -0.01 -25.44
CA ILE A 275 -3.19 0.56 -26.71
C ILE A 275 -4.70 0.33 -26.85
N TYR A 276 -5.45 1.39 -27.08
CA TYR A 276 -6.89 1.30 -27.35
C TYR A 276 -7.12 1.52 -28.83
N GLY A 277 -8.04 0.75 -29.40
CA GLY A 277 -8.24 0.70 -30.83
C GLY A 277 -9.38 -0.25 -31.17
N PHE A 278 -9.61 -0.42 -32.46
CA PHE A 278 -10.63 -1.33 -32.96
C PHE A 278 -10.06 -2.23 -34.05
N TYR A 279 -10.70 -3.38 -34.20
CA TYR A 279 -10.43 -4.31 -35.29
C TYR A 279 -10.85 -3.68 -36.62
N GLN A 280 -9.98 -3.77 -37.62
CA GLN A 280 -10.22 -3.23 -38.95
C GLN A 280 -9.84 -4.25 -40.02
N ILE A 281 -10.58 -4.23 -41.13
CA ILE A 281 -10.22 -4.90 -42.38
C ILE A 281 -9.86 -3.81 -43.39
N ARG A 282 -8.75 -3.99 -44.11
CA ARG A 282 -8.31 -3.07 -45.18
C ARG A 282 -7.95 -3.83 -46.45
N PRO A 283 -7.95 -3.18 -47.64
CA PRO A 283 -7.36 -3.76 -48.83
C PRO A 283 -5.95 -4.28 -48.56
N PHE A 284 -5.64 -5.46 -49.10
CA PHE A 284 -4.34 -6.09 -48.87
C PHE A 284 -3.22 -5.29 -49.53
N ASP A 285 -2.10 -5.13 -48.83
CA ASP A 285 -0.93 -4.39 -49.28
C ASP A 285 0.28 -5.26 -48.95
N ASN A 286 0.92 -5.79 -50.00
CA ASN A 286 2.01 -6.76 -49.88
C ASN A 286 3.29 -6.18 -49.24
N LYS A 287 3.38 -4.85 -49.07
CA LYS A 287 4.52 -4.22 -48.38
C LYS A 287 4.40 -4.27 -46.86
N TRP A 288 3.18 -4.29 -46.34
CA TRP A 288 2.91 -4.11 -44.90
C TRP A 288 2.14 -5.27 -44.27
N HIS A 289 1.43 -6.07 -45.06
CA HIS A 289 0.55 -7.12 -44.56
C HIS A 289 1.12 -8.52 -44.80
N ASP A 290 1.00 -9.38 -43.79
CA ASP A 290 1.35 -10.80 -43.86
C ASP A 290 0.29 -11.53 -44.69
N GLU A 291 0.75 -12.30 -45.69
CA GLU A 291 -0.10 -13.11 -46.58
C GLU A 291 -1.02 -14.06 -45.81
N ASN A 292 -0.57 -14.59 -44.66
CA ASN A 292 -1.34 -15.50 -43.80
C ASN A 292 -2.53 -14.83 -43.10
N LEU A 293 -2.54 -13.49 -43.07
CA LEU A 293 -3.64 -12.68 -42.54
C LEU A 293 -4.56 -12.18 -43.67
N SER A 294 -4.32 -12.61 -44.91
CA SER A 294 -5.17 -12.22 -46.03
C SER A 294 -6.45 -13.05 -46.10
N ILE A 295 -7.54 -12.39 -46.46
CA ILE A 295 -8.84 -13.00 -46.77
C ILE A 295 -9.30 -12.47 -48.13
N THR A 296 -10.08 -13.26 -48.86
CA THR A 296 -10.73 -12.78 -50.10
C THR A 296 -12.21 -12.62 -49.83
N TYR A 297 -12.72 -11.40 -50.00
CA TYR A 297 -14.13 -11.08 -49.86
C TYR A 297 -14.59 -10.29 -51.10
N ASN A 298 -15.67 -10.73 -51.76
CA ASN A 298 -16.16 -10.16 -53.03
C ASN A 298 -15.06 -9.97 -54.09
N SER A 299 -14.22 -10.99 -54.28
CA SER A 299 -13.12 -10.98 -55.25
C SER A 299 -12.03 -9.93 -54.98
N VAL A 300 -12.04 -9.28 -53.82
CA VAL A 300 -11.01 -8.34 -53.37
C VAL A 300 -10.20 -8.98 -52.25
N LYS A 301 -8.87 -9.00 -52.41
CA LYS A 301 -7.95 -9.44 -51.37
C LYS A 301 -7.83 -8.36 -50.30
N GLN A 302 -8.09 -8.73 -49.06
CA GLN A 302 -8.06 -7.85 -47.90
C GLN A 302 -7.16 -8.45 -46.82
N CYS A 303 -6.61 -7.61 -45.95
CA CYS A 303 -5.96 -8.06 -44.72
C CYS A 303 -6.98 -8.04 -43.59
N ASP A 304 -7.22 -9.20 -43.01
CA ASP A 304 -7.99 -9.41 -41.79
C ASP A 304 -7.07 -9.20 -40.56
N LYS A 305 -7.66 -8.95 -39.40
CA LYS A 305 -6.96 -8.86 -38.09
C LYS A 305 -6.03 -7.67 -37.94
N LEU A 306 -6.28 -6.58 -38.66
CA LEU A 306 -5.59 -5.33 -38.39
C LEU A 306 -6.17 -4.67 -37.14
N PHE A 307 -5.28 -4.13 -36.29
CA PHE A 307 -5.68 -3.36 -35.12
C PHE A 307 -5.39 -1.88 -35.38
N HIS A 308 -6.44 -1.09 -35.59
CA HIS A 308 -6.32 0.35 -35.75
C HIS A 308 -6.24 1.02 -34.38
N LYS A 309 -5.11 1.63 -34.08
CA LYS A 309 -4.85 2.28 -32.80
C LYS A 309 -5.46 3.67 -32.77
N LEU A 310 -6.26 3.95 -31.75
CA LEU A 310 -6.79 5.28 -31.43
C LEU A 310 -5.96 5.99 -30.35
N ILE A 311 -5.50 5.22 -29.35
CA ILE A 311 -4.70 5.72 -28.24
C ILE A 311 -3.51 4.80 -28.09
N GLU A 312 -2.30 5.34 -28.17
CA GLU A 312 -1.07 4.60 -27.92
C GLU A 312 -0.85 4.42 -26.41
N LYS A 313 -0.11 3.37 -26.05
CA LYS A 313 0.30 3.15 -24.67
C LYS A 313 1.10 4.36 -24.17
N ARG A 314 0.84 4.79 -22.92
CA ARG A 314 1.44 5.98 -22.28
C ARG A 314 1.00 7.34 -22.82
N THR A 315 -0.01 7.39 -23.71
CA THR A 315 -0.67 8.65 -24.08
C THR A 315 -1.29 9.30 -22.84
N ASP A 316 -1.12 10.61 -22.68
CA ASP A 316 -1.67 11.35 -21.55
C ASP A 316 -3.17 11.56 -21.72
N TYR A 317 -3.93 11.34 -20.65
CA TYR A 317 -5.38 11.57 -20.65
C TYR A 317 -5.86 12.08 -19.28
N THR A 318 -7.00 12.76 -19.26
CA THR A 318 -7.64 13.25 -18.03
C THR A 318 -8.93 12.48 -17.74
N SER A 319 -9.24 12.23 -16.47
CA SER A 319 -10.48 11.59 -16.01
C SER A 319 -11.62 12.59 -15.79
#